data_AF-A0A094CNM9-F1
#
_entry.id   AF-A0A094CNM9-F1
#
_cell.length_a   1.000
_cell.length_b   1.000
_cell.length_c   1.000
_cell.angle_alpha   90.00
_cell.angle_beta   90.00
_cell.angle_gamma   90.00
#
_symmetry.space_group_name_H-M   'P 1'
#
loop_
_entity.id
_entity.type
_entity.pdbx_description
1 polymer ?
#
loop_
_entity_poly.entity_id
_entity_poly.type
_entity_poly.pdbx_seq_one_letter_code
_entity_poly.pdbx_strand_id
1 'polypeptide(L)'
;MSFFKRSSSKERSESRWFVGSDNASFKPVPNDDMPEFKAETSRESEDLEMLWPTAAASKPLLGPNFKIDPRIISDAIIGLSDGLTVPFALTAGLSTLGTRTVIFAGLAELIAGAISMGLGGYLGAVSEGESYEATVEQTQARIAKNPENVAETVSDIFTAYDIPTPLIDSLAIHLADSPKLVDFLMAFEHTQPEPPSS
;
A
#
# COMPACT_ATOMS: atom_id res chain seq x y z
N MET A 1 35.19 51.84 23.36
CA MET A 1 34.91 50.71 22.45
C MET A 1 33.44 50.33 22.63
N SER A 2 32.41 51.08 22.20
CA SER A 2 32.04 51.65 20.90
C SER A 2 31.81 50.61 19.79
N PHE A 3 30.57 50.60 19.26
CA PHE A 3 30.07 50.00 18.01
C PHE A 3 29.71 48.50 18.08
N PHE A 4 28.58 47.95 17.57
CA PHE A 4 27.48 48.38 16.69
C PHE A 4 26.42 47.23 16.69
N LYS A 5 25.14 47.44 17.05
CA LYS A 5 23.95 47.80 16.24
C LYS A 5 23.26 46.65 15.48
N ARG A 6 21.97 46.49 15.81
CA ARG A 6 20.86 45.82 15.11
C ARG A 6 20.63 46.33 13.68
N SER A 7 20.10 45.47 12.79
CA SER A 7 19.17 45.73 11.65
C SER A 7 19.58 44.94 10.39
N SER A 8 18.81 43.93 9.96
CA SER A 8 17.76 44.01 8.91
C SER A 8 18.24 44.43 7.52
N SER A 9 18.25 43.46 6.59
CA SER A 9 18.03 43.59 5.14
C SER A 9 17.58 42.18 4.69
N LYS A 10 16.33 41.90 4.28
CA LYS A 10 15.46 42.44 3.23
C LYS A 10 15.96 42.10 1.82
N GLU A 11 15.32 41.09 1.23
CA GLU A 11 15.09 40.77 -0.19
C GLU A 11 14.29 39.45 -0.16
N ARG A 12 12.99 39.29 -0.45
CA ARG A 12 11.99 39.90 -1.34
C ARG A 12 12.42 39.97 -2.81
N SER A 13 12.34 38.80 -3.47
CA SER A 13 12.12 38.72 -4.91
C SER A 13 10.64 38.42 -5.15
N GLU A 14 9.91 39.49 -5.46
CA GLU A 14 8.59 39.46 -6.09
C GLU A 14 8.78 39.28 -7.59
N SER A 15 8.01 38.39 -8.22
CA SER A 15 7.61 38.57 -9.62
C SER A 15 6.11 38.33 -9.75
N ARG A 16 5.38 39.37 -9.37
CA ARG A 16 4.06 39.71 -9.90
C ARG A 16 4.17 39.81 -11.42
N TRP A 17 3.39 39.02 -12.13
CA TRP A 17 2.85 39.43 -13.42
C TRP A 17 1.34 39.53 -13.27
N PHE A 18 0.86 40.76 -13.30
CA PHE A 18 -0.56 41.06 -13.40
C PHE A 18 -0.75 42.09 -14.50
N VAL A 19 -1.87 41.88 -15.19
CA VAL A 19 -2.65 42.78 -16.05
C VAL A 19 -2.35 42.75 -17.55
N GLY A 20 -3.40 42.39 -18.28
CA GLY A 20 -3.58 42.63 -19.71
C GLY A 20 -4.98 42.16 -20.14
N SER A 21 -6.02 42.84 -19.66
CA SER A 21 -7.38 42.70 -20.18
C SER A 21 -7.44 43.47 -21.50
N ASP A 22 -7.50 42.77 -22.63
CA ASP A 22 -7.92 43.36 -23.90
C ASP A 22 -8.88 42.42 -24.64
N ASN A 23 -10.02 42.99 -24.96
CA ASN A 23 -11.12 42.50 -25.76
C ASN A 23 -10.77 42.60 -27.25
N ALA A 24 -10.64 41.47 -27.97
CA ALA A 24 -10.55 41.52 -29.42
C ALA A 24 -11.31 40.37 -30.09
N SER A 25 -12.19 40.81 -30.97
CA SER A 25 -13.15 40.07 -31.78
C SER A 25 -12.51 39.09 -32.77
N PHE A 26 -13.22 37.99 -33.01
CA PHE A 26 -12.94 36.93 -33.97
C PHE A 26 -12.76 37.44 -35.41
N LYS A 27 -11.75 36.93 -36.12
CA LYS A 27 -11.72 36.86 -37.59
C LYS A 27 -11.18 35.48 -38.02
N PRO A 28 -11.93 34.70 -38.82
CA PRO A 28 -11.47 33.42 -39.35
C PRO A 28 -10.52 33.67 -40.54
N VAL A 29 -9.49 32.83 -40.65
CA VAL A 29 -8.55 32.82 -41.79
C VAL A 29 -9.23 32.14 -42.99
N PRO A 30 -9.04 32.65 -44.23
CA PRO A 30 -9.72 32.15 -45.43
C PRO A 30 -9.37 30.70 -45.81
N ASN A 31 -10.36 30.01 -46.39
CA ASN A 31 -10.24 28.68 -46.98
C ASN A 31 -9.46 28.75 -48.29
N ASP A 32 -8.32 28.05 -48.36
CA ASP A 32 -7.71 27.66 -49.63
C ASP A 32 -8.20 26.27 -50.03
N ASP A 33 -8.63 26.19 -51.27
CA ASP A 33 -9.35 25.09 -51.92
C ASP A 33 -8.55 23.77 -51.93
N MET A 34 -9.17 22.71 -51.40
CA MET A 34 -8.77 21.33 -51.70
C MET A 34 -9.88 20.66 -52.54
N PRO A 35 -9.52 19.97 -53.63
CA PRO A 35 -10.48 19.49 -54.62
C PRO A 35 -11.39 18.37 -54.10
N GLU A 36 -12.64 18.50 -54.53
CA GLU A 36 -13.81 17.63 -54.39
C GLU A 36 -13.53 16.17 -54.82
N PHE A 37 -13.64 15.22 -53.89
CA PHE A 37 -13.85 13.81 -54.21
C PHE A 37 -15.25 13.39 -53.77
N LYS A 38 -16.05 13.00 -54.76
CA LYS A 38 -17.50 12.75 -54.67
C LYS A 38 -17.85 11.68 -53.64
N ALA A 39 -18.95 11.95 -52.93
CA ALA A 39 -19.63 11.03 -52.04
C ALA A 39 -20.30 9.89 -52.81
N GLU A 40 -19.96 8.65 -52.47
CA GLU A 40 -20.89 7.54 -52.56
C GLU A 40 -21.40 7.26 -51.14
N THR A 41 -22.61 7.75 -50.86
CA THR A 41 -23.40 7.34 -49.70
C THR A 41 -24.02 5.99 -50.03
N SER A 42 -23.78 4.97 -49.20
CA SER A 42 -24.81 4.08 -48.67
C SER A 42 -24.20 2.96 -47.81
N ARG A 43 -24.56 2.96 -46.51
CA ARG A 43 -25.08 1.82 -45.70
C ARG A 43 -24.15 0.59 -45.62
N GLU A 44 -23.61 0.16 -44.49
CA GLU A 44 -24.16 -0.02 -43.14
C GLU A 44 -22.99 -0.01 -42.16
N SER A 45 -23.07 0.82 -41.12
CA SER A 45 -22.25 0.65 -39.92
C SER A 45 -22.98 -0.34 -39.01
N GLU A 46 -22.84 -1.63 -39.29
CA GLU A 46 -23.18 -2.68 -38.33
C GLU A 46 -21.88 -3.07 -37.58
N ASP A 47 -21.77 -2.55 -36.37
CA ASP A 47 -21.23 -3.22 -35.19
C ASP A 47 -19.92 -4.00 -35.35
N LEU A 48 -18.80 -3.27 -35.48
CA LEU A 48 -17.45 -3.78 -35.22
C LEU A 48 -17.03 -3.65 -33.74
N GLU A 49 -18.00 -3.57 -32.82
CA GLU A 49 -17.83 -3.61 -31.36
C GLU A 49 -18.48 -4.90 -30.79
N MET A 50 -18.25 -6.05 -31.44
CA MET A 50 -18.78 -7.36 -30.98
C MET A 50 -17.78 -8.52 -31.13
N LEU A 51 -16.48 -8.22 -31.01
CA LEU A 51 -15.42 -9.26 -31.03
C LEU A 51 -14.38 -9.10 -29.90
N TRP A 52 -14.75 -8.51 -28.76
CA TRP A 52 -14.29 -9.13 -27.51
C TRP A 52 -15.07 -10.45 -27.42
N PRO A 53 -14.41 -11.62 -27.30
CA PRO A 53 -15.12 -12.84 -26.99
C PRO A 53 -15.79 -12.60 -25.64
N THR A 54 -17.09 -12.30 -25.64
CA THR A 54 -17.91 -12.25 -24.43
C THR A 54 -17.63 -13.55 -23.73
N ALA A 55 -16.92 -13.44 -22.60
CA ALA A 55 -16.28 -14.52 -21.90
C ALA A 55 -17.17 -15.76 -22.00
N ALA A 56 -16.79 -16.69 -22.90
CA ALA A 56 -17.38 -18.01 -22.93
C ALA A 56 -17.17 -18.50 -21.52
N ALA A 57 -18.27 -18.54 -20.76
CA ALA A 57 -18.27 -18.66 -19.31
C ALA A 57 -17.22 -19.70 -18.93
N SER A 58 -16.06 -19.23 -18.47
CA SER A 58 -15.00 -20.09 -18.03
C SER A 58 -15.59 -20.73 -16.78
N LYS A 59 -16.10 -21.95 -16.93
CA LYS A 59 -16.45 -22.79 -15.80
C LYS A 59 -15.23 -22.72 -14.89
N PRO A 60 -15.38 -22.31 -13.63
CA PRO A 60 -14.28 -22.35 -12.69
C PRO A 60 -13.74 -23.79 -12.73
N LEU A 61 -12.51 -23.97 -13.21
CA LEU A 61 -11.86 -25.29 -13.20
C LEU A 61 -11.56 -25.74 -11.76
N LEU A 62 -11.81 -24.86 -10.79
CA LEU A 62 -11.68 -25.07 -9.36
C LEU A 62 -13.01 -24.71 -8.69
N GLY A 63 -13.49 -25.57 -7.80
CA GLY A 63 -14.81 -25.46 -7.17
C GLY A 63 -15.04 -24.12 -6.43
N PRO A 64 -16.31 -23.80 -6.11
CA PRO A 64 -16.76 -22.45 -5.70
C PRO A 64 -16.20 -21.89 -4.38
N ASN A 65 -15.27 -22.56 -3.71
CA ASN A 65 -14.77 -22.19 -2.37
C ASN A 65 -13.24 -22.25 -2.21
N PHE A 66 -12.46 -22.03 -3.27
CA PHE A 66 -11.01 -21.86 -3.12
C PHE A 66 -10.67 -20.39 -2.85
N LYS A 67 -10.52 -20.02 -1.57
CA LYS A 67 -9.94 -18.73 -1.16
C LYS A 67 -8.46 -18.94 -0.93
N ILE A 68 -7.61 -18.29 -1.73
CA ILE A 68 -6.16 -18.27 -1.52
C ILE A 68 -5.85 -17.00 -0.73
N ASP A 69 -5.10 -17.11 0.36
CA ASP A 69 -4.66 -15.93 1.09
C ASP A 69 -3.69 -15.11 0.22
N PRO A 70 -3.92 -13.78 0.09
CA PRO A 70 -3.04 -12.91 -0.69
C PRO A 70 -1.61 -12.90 -0.14
N ARG A 71 -1.42 -13.18 1.16
CA ARG A 71 -0.10 -13.34 1.78
C ARG A 71 0.69 -14.49 1.14
N ILE A 72 0.08 -15.65 0.95
CA ILE A 72 0.71 -16.82 0.33
C ILE A 72 1.15 -16.50 -1.11
N ILE A 73 0.32 -15.79 -1.86
CA ILE A 73 0.64 -15.36 -3.22
C ILE A 73 1.81 -14.37 -3.20
N SER A 74 1.78 -13.39 -2.30
CA SER A 74 2.86 -12.41 -2.13
C SER A 74 4.19 -13.07 -1.79
N ASP A 75 4.21 -13.96 -0.81
CA ASP A 75 5.41 -14.65 -0.36
C ASP A 75 5.99 -15.55 -1.47
N ALA A 76 5.12 -16.21 -2.24
CA ALA A 76 5.53 -16.99 -3.41
C ALA A 76 6.15 -16.11 -4.50
N ILE A 77 5.58 -14.94 -4.78
CA ILE A 77 6.13 -13.98 -5.76
C ILE A 77 7.48 -13.45 -5.28
N ILE A 78 7.60 -13.09 -4.01
CA ILE A 78 8.86 -12.59 -3.42
C ILE A 78 9.94 -13.67 -3.51
N GLY A 79 9.64 -14.89 -3.07
CA GLY A 79 10.58 -16.01 -3.11
C GLY A 79 10.99 -16.41 -4.53
N LEU A 80 10.04 -16.41 -5.47
CA LEU A 80 10.34 -16.66 -6.89
C LEU A 80 11.21 -15.54 -7.47
N SER A 81 10.90 -14.29 -7.17
CA SER A 81 11.64 -13.13 -7.69
C SER A 81 13.08 -13.14 -7.20
N ASP A 82 13.31 -13.46 -5.93
CA ASP A 82 14.65 -13.59 -5.35
C ASP A 82 15.40 -14.80 -5.95
N GLY A 83 14.75 -15.97 -5.96
CA GLY A 83 15.28 -17.21 -6.51
C GLY A 83 15.60 -17.18 -8.02
N LEU A 84 15.03 -16.24 -8.78
CA LEU A 84 15.42 -16.00 -10.17
C LEU A 84 16.54 -14.96 -10.27
N THR A 85 16.44 -13.87 -9.53
CA THR A 85 17.31 -12.70 -9.75
C THR A 85 18.71 -12.92 -9.21
N VAL A 86 18.83 -13.35 -7.95
CA VAL A 86 20.14 -13.49 -7.29
C VAL A 86 20.98 -14.60 -7.92
N PRO A 87 20.45 -15.82 -8.13
CA PRO A 87 21.20 -16.88 -8.81
C PRO A 87 21.53 -16.55 -10.26
N PHE A 88 20.67 -15.81 -10.98
CA PHE A 88 20.98 -15.34 -12.33
C PHE A 88 22.18 -14.38 -12.34
N ALA A 89 22.15 -13.36 -11.47
CA ALA A 89 23.25 -12.41 -11.36
C ALA A 89 24.55 -13.10 -10.92
N LEU A 90 24.47 -14.02 -9.95
CA LEU A 90 25.60 -14.80 -9.46
C LEU A 90 26.20 -15.67 -10.57
N THR A 91 25.38 -16.44 -11.29
CA THR A 91 25.87 -17.31 -12.37
C THR A 91 26.42 -16.53 -13.55
N ALA A 92 25.84 -15.37 -13.88
CA ALA A 92 26.38 -14.45 -14.87
C ALA A 92 27.76 -13.90 -14.46
N GLY A 93 27.91 -13.49 -13.20
CA GLY A 93 29.18 -13.00 -12.65
C GLY A 93 30.28 -14.07 -12.60
N LEU A 94 29.91 -15.33 -12.33
CA LEU A 94 30.85 -16.46 -12.29
C LEU A 94 31.06 -17.15 -13.64
N SER A 95 30.45 -16.66 -14.72
CA SER A 95 30.42 -17.32 -16.04
C SER A 95 31.79 -17.72 -16.60
N THR A 96 32.86 -17.02 -16.22
CA THR A 96 34.25 -17.29 -16.67
C THR A 96 34.94 -18.42 -15.92
N LEU A 97 34.41 -18.87 -14.77
CA LEU A 97 35.03 -19.86 -13.88
C LEU A 97 34.74 -21.32 -14.26
N GLY A 98 34.10 -21.53 -15.42
CA GLY A 98 33.75 -22.84 -15.96
C GLY A 98 32.36 -23.33 -15.54
N THR A 99 31.73 -24.08 -16.44
CA THR A 99 30.30 -24.46 -16.37
C THR A 99 29.94 -25.24 -15.11
N ARG A 100 30.77 -26.22 -14.70
CA ARG A 100 30.50 -27.04 -13.51
C ARG A 100 30.48 -26.18 -12.24
N THR A 101 31.45 -25.28 -12.10
CA THR A 101 31.54 -24.38 -10.95
C THR A 101 30.31 -23.48 -10.86
N VAL A 102 29.91 -22.89 -11.99
CA VAL A 102 28.73 -22.00 -12.08
C VAL A 102 27.45 -22.74 -11.68
N ILE A 103 27.25 -23.98 -12.16
CA ILE A 103 26.06 -24.77 -11.85
C ILE A 103 26.00 -25.10 -10.35
N PHE A 104 27.10 -25.58 -9.76
CA PHE A 104 27.12 -25.90 -8.33
C PHE A 104 26.99 -24.65 -7.46
N ALA A 105 27.60 -23.53 -7.84
CA ALA A 105 27.48 -22.27 -7.12
C ALA A 105 26.04 -21.73 -7.16
N GLY A 106 25.39 -21.73 -8.33
CA GLY A 106 24.00 -21.31 -8.47
C GLY A 106 23.02 -22.22 -7.70
N LEU A 107 23.25 -23.54 -7.73
CA LEU A 107 22.41 -24.48 -6.97
C LEU A 107 22.61 -24.34 -5.46
N ALA A 108 23.85 -24.14 -5.01
CA ALA A 108 24.15 -23.89 -3.61
C ALA A 108 23.46 -22.61 -3.11
N GLU A 109 23.52 -21.53 -3.91
CA GLU A 109 22.82 -20.28 -3.62
C GLU A 109 21.30 -20.47 -3.53
N LEU A 110 20.70 -21.19 -4.48
CA LEU A 110 19.27 -21.48 -4.46
C LEU A 110 18.83 -22.22 -3.19
N ILE A 111 19.58 -23.26 -2.80
CA ILE A 111 19.26 -24.05 -1.61
C ILE A 111 19.45 -23.21 -0.34
N ALA A 112 20.55 -22.45 -0.25
CA ALA A 112 20.83 -21.58 0.88
C ALA A 112 19.76 -20.48 1.02
N GLY A 113 19.41 -19.82 -0.08
CA GLY A 113 18.36 -18.79 -0.14
C GLY A 113 16.99 -19.34 0.24
N ALA A 114 16.60 -20.49 -0.29
CA ALA A 114 15.32 -21.13 0.04
C ALA A 114 15.21 -21.49 1.53
N ILE A 115 16.27 -22.04 2.14
CA ILE A 115 16.28 -22.34 3.58
C ILE A 115 16.23 -21.04 4.38
N SER A 116 17.02 -20.03 4.00
CA SER A 116 17.07 -18.77 4.72
C SER A 116 15.74 -18.03 4.70
N MET A 117 15.09 -17.92 3.53
CA MET A 117 13.78 -17.27 3.41
C MET A 117 12.69 -18.09 4.08
N GLY A 118 12.70 -19.42 3.94
CA GLY A 118 11.71 -20.29 4.57
C GLY A 118 11.76 -20.20 6.10
N LEU A 119 12.95 -20.27 6.70
CA LEU A 119 13.14 -20.08 8.13
C LEU A 119 12.82 -18.64 8.56
N GLY A 120 13.21 -17.64 7.77
CA GLY A 120 12.92 -16.23 8.05
C GLY A 120 11.42 -15.94 8.09
N GLY A 121 10.65 -16.47 7.13
CA GLY A 121 9.19 -16.36 7.13
C GLY A 121 8.54 -17.09 8.30
N TYR A 122 9.00 -18.30 8.61
CA TYR A 122 8.50 -19.07 9.76
C TYR A 122 8.76 -18.37 11.09
N LEU A 123 10.00 -17.95 11.35
CA LEU A 123 10.38 -17.23 12.57
C LEU A 123 9.67 -15.88 12.65
N GLY A 124 9.47 -15.20 11.51
CA GLY A 124 8.69 -13.98 11.43
C GLY A 124 7.25 -14.19 11.90
N ALA A 125 6.56 -15.21 11.36
CA ALA A 125 5.19 -15.53 11.75
C ALA A 125 5.06 -15.93 13.23
N VAL A 126 6.01 -16.73 13.74
CA VAL A 126 6.04 -17.09 15.17
C VAL A 126 6.27 -15.84 16.03
N SER A 127 7.23 -15.00 15.66
CA SER A 127 7.54 -13.76 16.39
C SER A 127 6.37 -12.76 16.37
N GLU A 128 5.59 -12.69 15.30
CA GLU A 128 4.38 -11.88 15.24
C GLU A 128 3.34 -12.36 16.26
N GLY A 129 3.16 -13.67 16.40
CA GLY A 129 2.27 -14.26 17.41
C GLY A 129 2.73 -13.97 18.83
N GLU A 130 4.01 -14.21 19.15
CA GLU A 130 4.57 -13.92 20.47
C GLU A 130 4.50 -12.43 20.80
N SER A 131 4.75 -11.56 19.81
CA SER A 131 4.64 -10.11 19.99
C SER A 131 3.19 -9.68 20.27
N TYR A 132 2.20 -10.31 19.63
CA TYR A 132 0.80 -10.03 19.88
C TYR A 132 0.41 -10.41 21.31
N GLU A 133 0.75 -11.63 21.73
CA GLU A 133 0.45 -12.11 23.09
C GLU A 133 1.10 -11.23 24.17
N ALA A 134 2.37 -10.86 23.98
CA ALA A 134 3.07 -9.96 24.89
C ALA A 134 2.38 -8.58 24.98
N THR A 135 1.87 -8.05 23.86
CA THR A 135 1.15 -6.77 23.83
C THR A 135 -0.20 -6.87 24.54
N VAL A 136 -0.90 -8.01 24.40
CA VAL A 136 -2.14 -8.29 25.13
C VAL A 136 -1.89 -8.30 26.63
N GLU A 137 -0.88 -9.04 27.10
CA GLU A 137 -0.53 -9.12 28.53
C GLU A 137 -0.15 -7.74 29.09
N GLN A 138 0.67 -6.98 28.37
CA GLN A 138 1.06 -5.62 28.76
C GLN A 138 -0.15 -4.69 28.84
N THR A 139 -1.08 -4.79 27.89
CA THR A 139 -2.31 -3.99 27.86
C THR A 139 -3.22 -4.33 29.04
N GLN A 140 -3.41 -5.62 29.34
CA GLN A 140 -4.17 -6.08 30.50
C GLN A 140 -3.55 -5.57 31.81
N ALA A 141 -2.23 -5.70 31.96
CA ALA A 141 -1.52 -5.21 33.14
C ALA A 141 -1.64 -3.68 33.29
N ARG A 142 -1.61 -2.93 32.17
CA ARG A 142 -1.78 -1.47 32.16
C ARG A 142 -3.18 -1.06 32.63
N ILE A 143 -4.23 -1.70 32.11
CA ILE A 143 -5.62 -1.44 32.50
C ILE A 143 -5.83 -1.76 33.98
N ALA A 144 -5.32 -2.90 34.45
CA ALA A 144 -5.44 -3.31 35.85
C ALA A 144 -4.74 -2.33 36.82
N LYS A 145 -3.66 -1.69 36.37
CA LYS A 145 -2.89 -0.74 37.18
C LYS A 145 -3.55 0.64 37.27
N ASN A 146 -4.08 1.16 36.16
CA ASN A 146 -4.66 2.51 36.06
C ASN A 146 -5.97 2.47 35.24
N PRO A 147 -7.08 2.00 35.81
CA PRO A 147 -8.36 1.89 35.09
C PRO A 147 -8.93 3.24 34.64
N GLU A 148 -8.61 4.32 35.35
CA GLU A 148 -9.04 5.68 35.01
C GLU A 148 -8.49 6.19 33.67
N ASN A 149 -7.33 5.69 33.24
CA ASN A 149 -6.70 6.11 31.97
C ASN A 149 -7.39 5.52 30.74
N VAL A 150 -8.28 4.54 30.90
CA VAL A 150 -9.01 3.93 29.78
C VAL A 150 -9.84 4.98 29.04
N ALA A 151 -10.51 5.88 29.77
CA ALA A 151 -11.35 6.89 29.15
C ALA A 151 -10.55 7.91 28.32
N GLU A 152 -9.40 8.34 28.83
CA GLU A 152 -8.46 9.20 28.10
C GLU A 152 -7.95 8.49 26.83
N THR A 153 -7.55 7.23 26.95
CA THR A 153 -7.06 6.42 25.81
C THR A 153 -8.12 6.28 24.71
N VAL A 154 -9.38 5.99 25.08
CA VAL A 154 -10.49 5.90 24.12
C VAL A 154 -10.75 7.26 23.46
N SER A 155 -10.67 8.35 24.21
CA SER A 155 -10.82 9.70 23.65
C SER A 155 -9.71 10.03 22.65
N ASP A 156 -8.47 9.68 22.95
CA ASP A 156 -7.33 9.90 22.06
C ASP A 156 -7.49 9.14 20.74
N ILE A 157 -7.93 7.88 20.80
CA ILE A 157 -8.22 7.05 19.61
C ILE A 157 -9.22 7.75 18.67
N PHE A 158 -10.26 8.38 19.24
CA PHE A 158 -11.35 8.97 18.46
C PHE A 158 -11.18 10.46 18.13
N THR A 159 -10.12 11.11 18.62
CA THR A 159 -9.88 12.54 18.40
C THR A 159 -9.80 12.91 16.91
N ALA A 160 -9.31 12.00 16.05
CA ALA A 160 -9.20 12.21 14.61
C ALA A 160 -10.54 12.13 13.85
N TYR A 161 -11.61 11.64 14.48
CA TYR A 161 -12.89 11.33 13.81
C TYR A 161 -13.98 12.39 14.02
N ASP A 162 -13.66 13.50 14.70
CA ASP A 162 -14.58 14.61 14.97
C ASP A 162 -15.90 14.17 15.66
N ILE A 163 -15.80 13.17 16.54
CA ILE A 163 -16.93 12.65 17.31
C ILE A 163 -17.16 13.56 18.52
N PRO A 164 -18.41 13.98 18.81
CA PRO A 164 -18.72 14.77 19.99
C PRO A 164 -18.22 14.12 21.30
N THR A 165 -17.48 14.88 22.11
CA THR A 165 -16.91 14.41 23.41
C THR A 165 -17.92 13.69 24.31
N PRO A 166 -19.18 14.16 24.47
CA PRO A 166 -20.14 13.46 25.33
C PRO A 166 -20.46 12.03 24.88
N LEU A 167 -20.36 11.74 23.58
CA LEU A 167 -20.56 10.38 23.04
C LEU A 167 -19.35 9.50 23.31
N ILE A 168 -18.13 10.05 23.17
CA ILE A 168 -16.88 9.37 23.50
C ILE A 168 -16.83 9.01 24.98
N ASP A 169 -17.22 9.94 25.86
CA ASP A 169 -17.26 9.70 27.31
C ASP A 169 -18.21 8.56 27.66
N SER A 170 -19.41 8.55 27.07
CA SER A 170 -20.37 7.47 27.25
C SER A 170 -19.84 6.14 26.71
N LEU A 171 -19.20 6.14 25.55
CA LEU A 171 -18.58 4.96 24.95
C LEU A 171 -17.45 4.41 25.85
N ALA A 172 -16.58 5.28 26.36
CA ALA A 172 -15.48 4.93 27.24
C ALA A 172 -15.97 4.26 28.52
N ILE A 173 -17.02 4.81 29.16
CA ILE A 173 -17.64 4.21 30.35
C ILE A 173 -18.20 2.82 30.02
N HIS A 174 -18.91 2.66 28.90
CA HIS A 174 -19.45 1.37 28.49
C HIS A 174 -18.36 0.35 28.11
N LEU A 175 -17.26 0.80 27.49
CA LEU A 175 -16.13 -0.06 27.14
C LEU A 175 -15.34 -0.48 28.37
N ALA A 176 -15.21 0.38 29.39
CA ALA A 176 -14.48 0.06 30.62
C ALA A 176 -15.05 -1.18 31.35
N ASP A 177 -16.38 -1.35 31.34
CA ASP A 177 -17.06 -2.52 31.91
C ASP A 177 -17.13 -3.72 30.96
N SER A 178 -16.73 -3.55 29.69
CA SER A 178 -16.84 -4.58 28.68
C SER A 178 -15.69 -5.59 28.77
N PRO A 179 -15.96 -6.91 28.70
CA PRO A 179 -14.90 -7.91 28.60
C PRO A 179 -14.13 -7.83 27.27
N LYS A 180 -14.61 -7.02 26.32
CA LYS A 180 -13.98 -6.79 25.01
C LYS A 180 -13.10 -5.55 24.94
N LEU A 181 -12.84 -4.89 26.08
CA LEU A 181 -11.99 -3.70 26.13
C LEU A 181 -10.59 -3.96 25.57
N VAL A 182 -9.97 -5.07 25.96
CA VAL A 182 -8.61 -5.41 25.51
C VAL A 182 -8.59 -5.63 24.01
N ASP A 183 -9.53 -6.42 23.47
CA ASP A 183 -9.67 -6.64 22.02
C ASP A 183 -9.88 -5.31 21.27
N PHE A 184 -10.66 -4.39 21.83
CA PHE A 184 -10.86 -3.05 21.29
C PHE A 184 -9.54 -2.26 21.26
N LEU A 185 -8.79 -2.19 22.37
CA LEU A 185 -7.52 -1.47 22.41
C LEU A 185 -6.47 -2.10 21.49
N MET A 186 -6.40 -3.43 21.42
CA MET A 186 -5.51 -4.13 20.47
C MET A 186 -5.83 -3.74 19.02
N ALA A 187 -7.10 -3.64 18.67
CA ALA A 187 -7.53 -3.27 17.33
C ALA A 187 -7.32 -1.78 17.00
N PHE A 188 -7.63 -0.88 17.93
CA PHE A 188 -7.68 0.57 17.66
C PHE A 188 -6.45 1.35 18.12
N GLU A 189 -5.81 0.95 19.21
CA GLU A 189 -4.58 1.60 19.71
C GLU A 189 -3.33 0.99 19.06
N HIS A 190 -3.26 -0.34 19.04
CA HIS A 190 -2.09 -1.06 18.52
C HIS A 190 -2.19 -1.38 17.02
N THR A 191 -3.37 -1.22 16.40
CA THR A 191 -3.63 -1.63 15.00
C THR A 191 -3.26 -3.09 14.72
N GLN A 192 -3.29 -3.94 15.74
CA GLN A 192 -2.92 -5.35 15.64
C GLN A 192 -4.18 -6.22 15.62
N PRO A 193 -4.55 -6.79 14.47
CA PRO A 193 -5.59 -7.82 14.42
C PRO A 193 -5.06 -9.13 15.02
N GLU A 194 -5.97 -9.93 15.58
CA GLU A 194 -5.63 -11.27 16.05
C GLU A 194 -4.96 -12.07 14.93
N PRO A 195 -3.83 -12.76 15.21
CA PRO A 195 -3.16 -13.56 14.19
C PRO A 195 -4.11 -14.65 13.67
N PRO A 196 -4.07 -14.97 12.36
CA PRO A 196 -4.89 -16.02 11.80
C PRO A 196 -4.58 -17.35 12.51
N SER A 197 -5.63 -18.03 13.02
CA SER A 197 -5.49 -19.33 13.67
C SER A 197 -4.81 -20.32 12.71
N SER A 198 -3.64 -20.84 13.12
CA SER A 198 -2.89 -21.87 12.38
C SER A 198 -3.59 -23.23 12.40
#